data_AF-A0A242CWJ4-F1
#
_entry.id   AF-A0A242CWJ4-F1
#
_cell.length_a   1.000
_cell.length_b   1.000
_cell.length_c   1.000
_cell.angle_alpha   90.00
_cell.angle_beta   90.00
_cell.angle_gamma   90.00
#
_symmetry.space_group_name_H-M   'P 1'
#
loop_
_entity.id
_entity.type
_entity.pdbx_description
1 polymer ?
#
loop_
_entity_poly.entity_id
_entity_poly.type
_entity_poly.pdbx_seq_one_letter_code
_entity_poly.pdbx_strand_id
1 'polypeptide(L)'
;MLNKQQKSFYRRRMIFIIGDRSVEDIPKNELQQVQRIGKLIGSPIMDHSRPLEPIDFYTFTYEDYMNLIDAGYSVKAIVNALGISKYRWMNWRLENTPAEEEAECLK
;
A
#
# COMPACT_ATOMS: atom_id res chain seq x y z
N MET A 1 6.29 -17.74 0.02
CA MET A 1 4.99 -17.03 0.18
C MET A 1 4.25 -17.57 1.39
N LEU A 2 3.66 -16.70 2.23
CA LEU A 2 2.82 -17.12 3.35
C LEU A 2 1.45 -17.61 2.88
N ASN A 3 0.93 -18.66 3.52
CA ASN A 3 -0.40 -19.19 3.26
C ASN A 3 -1.51 -18.32 3.90
N LYS A 4 -2.78 -18.60 3.56
CA LYS A 4 -3.94 -17.83 4.01
C LYS A 4 -4.08 -17.79 5.55
N GLN A 5 -3.81 -18.90 6.24
CA GLN A 5 -3.91 -18.99 7.69
C GLN A 5 -2.79 -18.18 8.37
N GLN A 6 -1.57 -18.27 7.88
CA GLN A 6 -0.43 -17.48 8.35
C GLN A 6 -0.70 -15.99 8.19
N LYS A 7 -1.20 -15.55 7.02
CA LYS A 7 -1.59 -14.15 6.81
C LYS A 7 -2.70 -13.71 7.78
N SER A 8 -3.68 -14.56 8.07
CA SER A 8 -4.75 -14.25 9.05
C SER A 8 -4.20 -14.09 10.47
N PHE A 9 -3.27 -14.93 10.89
CA PHE A 9 -2.61 -14.82 12.19
C PHE A 9 -1.90 -13.47 12.35
N TYR A 10 -1.10 -13.10 11.36
CA TYR A 10 -0.39 -11.83 11.34
C TYR A 10 -1.32 -10.62 11.31
N ARG A 11 -2.45 -10.68 10.59
CA ARG A 11 -3.49 -9.63 10.64
C ARG A 11 -4.07 -9.44 12.03
N ARG A 12 -4.40 -10.53 12.73
CA ARG A 12 -4.89 -10.44 14.13
C ARG A 12 -3.84 -9.83 15.05
N ARG A 13 -2.58 -10.18 14.84
CA ARG A 13 -1.46 -9.63 15.60
C ARG A 13 -1.29 -8.13 15.35
N MET A 14 -1.47 -7.66 14.11
CA MET A 14 -1.50 -6.22 13.81
C MET A 14 -2.69 -5.51 14.46
N ILE A 15 -3.90 -6.08 14.37
CA ILE A 15 -5.10 -5.52 15.00
C ILE A 15 -4.92 -5.43 16.52
N PHE A 16 -4.31 -6.44 17.15
CA PHE A 16 -4.00 -6.40 18.58
C PHE A 16 -3.00 -5.29 18.94
N ILE A 17 -2.00 -5.06 18.08
CA ILE A 17 -1.04 -3.97 18.28
C ILE A 17 -1.70 -2.60 18.03
N ILE A 18 -2.57 -2.45 17.04
CA ILE A 18 -3.23 -1.15 16.78
C ILE A 18 -4.28 -0.88 17.87
N GLY A 19 -5.10 -1.88 18.20
CA GLY A 19 -6.26 -1.71 19.06
C GLY A 19 -7.24 -0.69 18.47
N ASP A 20 -7.73 0.20 19.33
CA ASP A 20 -8.60 1.32 18.96
C ASP A 20 -7.84 2.66 18.86
N ARG A 21 -6.50 2.62 18.77
CA ARG A 21 -5.64 3.81 18.78
C ARG A 21 -5.53 4.46 17.39
N SER A 22 -5.40 5.78 17.35
CA SER A 22 -4.94 6.48 16.13
C SER A 22 -3.49 6.09 15.84
N VAL A 23 -3.07 6.16 14.58
CA VAL A 23 -1.68 5.92 14.16
C VAL A 23 -0.71 6.87 14.87
N GLU A 24 -1.13 8.10 15.17
CA GLU A 24 -0.32 9.08 15.91
C GLU A 24 -0.11 8.68 17.38
N ASP A 25 -1.04 7.91 17.94
CA ASP A 25 -1.03 7.44 19.33
C ASP A 25 -0.28 6.11 19.49
N ILE A 26 0.16 5.48 18.39
CA ILE A 26 0.92 4.24 18.42
C ILE A 26 2.39 4.56 18.67
N PRO A 27 3.00 4.02 19.74
CA PRO A 27 4.43 4.11 19.98
C PRO A 27 5.25 3.67 18.75
N LYS A 28 6.33 4.40 18.47
CA LYS A 28 7.16 4.19 17.26
C LYS A 28 7.64 2.74 17.08
N ASN A 29 7.95 2.04 18.17
CA ASN A 29 8.36 0.63 18.18
C ASN A 29 7.23 -0.33 17.78
N GLU A 30 5.98 -0.03 18.17
CA GLU A 30 4.79 -0.80 17.81
C GLU A 30 4.39 -0.53 16.36
N LEU A 31 4.46 0.73 15.92
CA LEU A 31 4.21 1.12 14.54
C LEU A 31 5.18 0.41 13.58
N GLN A 32 6.47 0.34 13.92
CA GLN A 32 7.45 -0.42 13.13
C GLN A 32 7.13 -1.92 13.07
N GLN A 33 6.60 -2.52 14.14
CA GLN A 33 6.18 -3.92 14.12
C GLN A 33 4.97 -4.12 13.20
N VAL A 34 3.98 -3.23 13.27
CA VAL A 34 2.80 -3.27 12.40
C VAL A 34 3.20 -3.15 10.93
N GLN A 35 4.12 -2.23 10.60
CA GLN A 35 4.63 -2.05 9.24
C GLN A 35 5.41 -3.29 8.73
N ARG A 36 6.28 -3.87 9.57
CA ARG A 36 7.00 -5.10 9.23
C ARG A 36 6.05 -6.26 8.96
N ILE A 37 5.01 -6.41 9.79
CA ILE A 37 3.99 -7.45 9.58
C ILE A 37 3.21 -7.15 8.29
N GLY A 38 2.81 -5.90 8.06
CA GLY A 38 2.12 -5.45 6.84
C GLY A 38 2.89 -5.80 5.56
N LYS A 39 4.19 -5.46 5.51
CA LYS A 39 5.10 -5.83 4.41
C LYS A 39 5.19 -7.35 4.26
N LEU A 40 5.34 -8.09 5.36
CA LEU A 40 5.43 -9.56 5.35
C LEU A 40 4.19 -10.24 4.75
N ILE A 41 2.99 -9.72 5.00
CA ILE A 41 1.74 -10.33 4.52
C ILE A 41 1.18 -9.68 3.25
N GLY A 42 1.81 -8.60 2.76
CA GLY A 42 1.32 -7.78 1.67
C GLY A 42 -0.04 -7.14 2.00
N SER A 43 -0.23 -6.69 3.24
CA SER A 43 -1.49 -6.07 3.66
C SER A 43 -1.40 -4.56 3.55
N PRO A 44 -2.28 -3.93 2.76
CA PRO A 44 -2.40 -2.49 2.69
C PRO A 44 -3.17 -2.00 3.91
N ILE A 45 -2.45 -1.49 4.89
CA ILE A 45 -3.02 -1.07 6.18
C ILE A 45 -3.47 0.39 6.14
N MET A 46 -2.78 1.19 5.32
CA MET A 46 -2.97 2.63 5.27
C MET A 46 -4.32 3.01 4.66
N ASP A 47 -4.84 2.21 3.73
CA ASP A 47 -6.17 2.40 3.12
C ASP A 47 -7.28 2.61 4.16
N HIS A 48 -7.18 1.90 5.30
CA HIS A 48 -8.18 1.90 6.35
C HIS A 48 -7.88 2.89 7.48
N SER A 49 -6.62 3.04 7.87
CA SER A 49 -6.24 3.94 8.96
C SER A 49 -6.14 5.39 8.52
N ARG A 50 -5.74 5.65 7.28
CA ARG A 50 -5.60 6.99 6.71
C ARG A 50 -5.97 6.97 5.23
N PRO A 51 -7.28 6.93 4.89
CA PRO A 51 -7.74 6.93 3.51
C PRO A 51 -7.09 8.08 2.72
N LEU A 52 -6.70 7.81 1.48
CA LEU A 52 -6.17 8.84 0.60
C LEU A 52 -7.25 9.85 0.25
N GLU A 53 -6.91 11.13 0.35
CA GLU A 53 -7.68 12.19 -0.28
C GLU A 53 -7.56 12.10 -1.81
N PRO A 54 -8.49 12.71 -2.57
CA PRO A 54 -8.40 12.75 -4.02
C PRO A 54 -7.04 13.31 -4.48
N ILE A 55 -6.40 12.62 -5.41
CA ILE A 55 -5.08 12.97 -5.96
C ILE A 55 -5.29 13.46 -7.39
N ASP A 56 -4.64 14.57 -7.76
CA ASP A 56 -4.63 15.02 -9.15
C ASP A 56 -3.81 14.06 -10.02
N PHE A 57 -4.51 13.35 -10.90
CA PHE A 57 -3.91 12.40 -11.83
C PHE A 57 -2.88 13.05 -12.76
N TYR A 58 -3.07 14.30 -13.17
CA TYR A 58 -2.20 14.93 -14.17
C TYR A 58 -0.84 15.35 -13.60
N THR A 59 -0.73 15.47 -12.28
CA THR A 59 0.53 15.75 -11.59
C THR A 59 1.12 14.51 -10.90
N PHE A 60 0.44 13.37 -10.95
CA PHE A 60 0.85 12.16 -10.24
C PHE A 60 2.02 11.46 -10.93
N THR A 61 3.11 11.24 -10.19
CA THR A 61 4.36 10.67 -10.72
C THR A 61 4.59 9.22 -10.29
N TYR A 62 5.54 8.55 -10.95
CA TYR A 62 5.98 7.21 -10.51
C TYR A 62 6.59 7.22 -9.10
N GLU A 63 7.30 8.29 -8.74
CA GLU A 63 7.86 8.46 -7.40
C GLU A 63 6.75 8.57 -6.34
N ASP A 64 5.70 9.35 -6.60
CA ASP A 64 4.52 9.42 -5.72
C ASP A 64 3.88 8.05 -5.54
N TYR A 65 3.75 7.28 -6.64
CA TYR A 65 3.25 5.91 -6.58
C TYR A 65 4.11 5.03 -5.68
N MET A 66 5.43 5.03 -5.84
CA MET A 66 6.33 4.21 -5.02
C MET A 66 6.31 4.64 -3.55
N ASN A 67 6.26 5.94 -3.27
CA ASN A 67 6.11 6.48 -1.92
C ASN A 67 4.82 5.97 -1.24
N LEU A 68 3.70 5.93 -1.96
CA LEU A 68 2.44 5.41 -1.45
C LEU A 68 2.47 3.90 -1.22
N ILE A 69 3.11 3.14 -2.11
CA ILE A 69 3.31 1.70 -1.92
C ILE A 69 4.18 1.44 -0.69
N ASP A 70 5.28 2.18 -0.52
CA ASP A 70 6.18 2.04 0.62
C ASP A 70 5.53 2.44 1.94
N ALA A 71 4.65 3.44 1.91
CA ALA A 71 3.80 3.82 3.04
C ALA A 71 2.80 2.70 3.39
N GLY A 72 2.48 1.81 2.46
CA GLY A 72 1.60 0.66 2.68
C GLY A 72 0.16 0.87 2.21
N TYR A 73 -0.05 1.73 1.20
CA TYR A 73 -1.32 1.84 0.49
C TYR A 73 -1.49 0.74 -0.54
N SER A 74 -2.72 0.28 -0.77
CA SER A 74 -3.00 -0.61 -1.89
C SER A 74 -3.07 0.16 -3.19
N VAL A 75 -2.73 -0.53 -4.28
CA VAL A 75 -3.00 -0.04 -5.65
C VAL A 75 -4.48 0.33 -5.80
N LYS A 76 -5.40 -0.40 -5.17
CA LYS A 76 -6.83 -0.09 -5.25
C LYS A 76 -7.15 1.27 -4.60
N ALA A 77 -6.61 1.56 -3.43
CA ALA A 77 -6.81 2.85 -2.77
C ALA A 77 -6.19 4.00 -3.57
N ILE A 78 -5.00 3.79 -4.13
CA ILE A 78 -4.32 4.78 -4.99
C ILE A 78 -5.17 5.06 -6.24
N VAL A 79 -5.61 4.02 -6.96
CA VAL A 79 -6.44 4.16 -8.16
C VAL A 79 -7.78 4.84 -7.85
N ASN A 80 -8.39 4.51 -6.72
CA ASN A 80 -9.61 5.16 -6.27
C ASN A 80 -9.37 6.65 -5.96
N ALA A 81 -8.27 6.99 -5.30
CA ALA A 81 -7.89 8.37 -4.98
C ALA A 81 -7.60 9.20 -6.24
N LEU A 82 -7.00 8.59 -7.26
CA LEU A 82 -6.79 9.21 -8.57
C LEU A 82 -8.10 9.40 -9.36
N GLY A 83 -9.19 8.73 -8.98
CA GLY A 83 -10.48 8.85 -9.66
C GLY A 83 -10.48 8.31 -11.11
N ILE A 84 -9.55 7.42 -11.46
CA ILE A 84 -9.38 6.91 -12.83
C ILE A 84 -9.87 5.46 -12.98
N SER A 85 -10.16 5.09 -14.23
CA SER A 85 -10.49 3.70 -14.56
C SER A 85 -9.27 2.79 -14.45
N LYS A 86 -9.52 1.50 -14.18
CA LYS A 86 -8.48 0.46 -14.18
C LYS A 86 -7.69 0.41 -15.50
N TYR A 87 -8.36 0.64 -16.62
CA TYR A 87 -7.72 0.69 -17.93
C TYR A 87 -6.73 1.86 -18.04
N ARG A 88 -7.15 3.06 -17.61
CA ARG A 88 -6.28 4.25 -17.60
C ARG A 88 -5.09 4.08 -16.66
N TRP A 89 -5.29 3.44 -15.50
CA TRP A 89 -4.20 3.07 -14.60
C TRP A 89 -3.17 2.15 -15.25
N MET A 90 -3.63 1.14 -15.99
CA MET A 90 -2.74 0.19 -16.67
C MET A 90 -1.87 0.89 -17.71
N ASN A 91 -2.46 1.78 -18.52
CA ASN A 91 -1.71 2.58 -19.49
C ASN A 91 -0.70 3.50 -18.80
N TRP A 92 -1.11 4.21 -17.75
CA TRP A 92 -0.21 5.08 -16.98
C TRP A 92 0.99 4.30 -16.43
N ARG A 93 0.79 3.09 -15.92
CA ARG A 93 1.88 2.23 -15.46
C ARG A 93 2.87 1.89 -16.56
N LEU A 94 2.40 1.56 -17.76
CA LEU A 94 3.27 1.25 -18.90
C LEU A 94 4.07 2.48 -19.34
N GLU A 95 3.47 3.67 -19.27
CA GLU A 95 4.10 4.92 -19.69
C GLU A 95 5.11 5.47 -18.67
N ASN A 96 4.96 5.14 -17.39
CA ASN A 96 5.71 5.78 -16.30
C ASN A 96 6.60 4.82 -15.48
N THR A 97 6.53 3.51 -15.71
CA THR A 97 7.45 2.56 -15.03
C THR A 97 8.84 2.66 -15.64
N PRO A 98 9.92 2.83 -14.85
CA PRO A 98 11.28 2.86 -15.36
C PRO A 98 11.65 1.56 -16.07
N ALA A 99 12.37 1.66 -17.20
CA ALA A 99 12.75 0.53 -18.05
C ALA A 99 13.57 -0.58 -17.33
N GLU A 100 14.13 -0.30 -16.16
CA GLU A 100 14.90 -1.26 -15.36
C GLU A 100 14.02 -2.27 -14.61
N GLU A 101 12.72 -2.02 -14.43
CA GLU A 101 11.78 -2.92 -13.73
C GLU A 101 10.93 -3.81 -14.66
N GLU A 102 10.98 -3.62 -15.99
CA GLU A 102 10.24 -4.47 -16.96
C GLU A 102 10.67 -5.96 -16.90
N ALA A 103 11.87 -6.25 -16.41
CA ALA A 103 12.43 -7.61 -16.35
C ALA A 103 11.78 -8.53 -15.30
N GLU A 104 11.10 -7.98 -14.28
CA GLU A 104 10.55 -8.78 -13.17
C GLU A 104 9.05 -9.03 -13.29
N CYS A 105 8.32 -8.25 -14.12
CA CYS A 105 6.87 -8.38 -14.28
C CYS A 105 6.44 -9.44 -15.34
N LEU A 106 7.39 -10.10 -16.01
CA LEU A 106 7.16 -11.12 -17.05
C LEU A 106 7.46 -12.57 -16.59
N LYS A 107 7.62 -12.83 -15.28
CA LYS A 107 7.84 -14.19 -14.75
C LYS A 107 6.70 -14.70 -13.89
#